data_AF-A0AAQ4D6Y3-F1
#
_entry.id   AF-A0AAQ4D6Y3-F1
#
_cell.length_a   1.000
_cell.length_b   1.000
_cell.length_c   1.000
_cell.angle_alpha   90.00
_cell.angle_beta   90.00
_cell.angle_gamma   90.00
#
_symmetry.space_group_name_H-M   'P 1'
#
loop_
_entity.id
_entity.type
_entity.pdbx_description
1 polymer ?
#
loop_
_entity_poly.entity_id
_entity_poly.type
_entity_poly.pdbx_seq_one_letter_code
_entity_poly.pdbx_strand_id
1 'polypeptide(L)'
;MVDSTNSRLTTDREGFTVCRSFLIKHTFSAVLFAGMTELRSTKSFLSVARDVMYKTQTLIIVHNRDRVADLAAWFPYVTTLVLFHDLKLQTEDAARLREMAQISHLQKLCGTTPGVGADELFLCPLTLTTLLANCPGLSAVQAPMDEIVTLAEQFRQQSPVPPPLLGNCRELTLGCNVRRRNGNATMIGNVNLACMEKALEQYPDLEQLQVTTTFKKVLARIPQFSHLTRLSLMYAAQGQLCPFDPHISRALRTLSLTHLSLKYFEGVRLSLITETCPNLESLSLSGCNVSEEKVSAGMFPKLTSLCLGDSVSDDTFFTFLETVAGLTELYLDGEWVVSAYLGGPVRSPRPLHRAMQRLTLATELPLQKLYIVPEEVRSAIAAMPELKRLSTDSYDIRLCAQNYFPHVTLAWTSCTTCAAEFPKVDATQDEIWRIVYGSGKEES
;
A
#
# COMPACT_ATOMS: atom_id res chain seq x y z
N MET A 1 7.78 19.11 -11.75
CA MET A 1 7.90 18.56 -13.11
C MET A 1 9.32 18.08 -13.30
N VAL A 2 9.52 16.98 -14.03
CA VAL A 2 10.83 16.41 -14.33
C VAL A 2 10.94 16.29 -15.85
N ASP A 3 12.05 16.79 -16.42
CA ASP A 3 12.32 16.66 -17.85
C ASP A 3 13.09 15.37 -18.18
N SER A 4 13.44 15.20 -19.45
CA SER A 4 14.21 14.03 -19.92
C SER A 4 15.66 13.99 -19.40
N THR A 5 16.17 15.08 -18.84
CA THR A 5 17.52 15.19 -18.24
C THR A 5 17.51 15.00 -16.72
N ASN A 6 16.35 14.64 -16.14
CA ASN A 6 16.11 14.60 -14.69
C ASN A 6 16.23 15.96 -13.98
N SER A 7 16.15 17.07 -14.72
CA SER A 7 16.09 18.40 -14.11
C SER A 7 14.71 18.63 -13.51
N ARG A 8 14.68 19.13 -12.26
CA ARG A 8 13.43 19.37 -11.52
C ARG A 8 13.02 20.84 -11.61
N LEU A 9 11.83 21.09 -12.17
CA LEU A 9 11.17 22.39 -12.13
C LEU A 9 10.04 22.35 -11.09
N THR A 10 10.04 23.32 -10.18
CA THR A 10 8.99 23.50 -9.16
C THR A 10 8.37 24.88 -9.30
N THR A 11 7.05 24.97 -9.27
CA THR A 11 6.27 26.21 -9.34
C THR A 11 4.97 26.00 -8.58
N ASP A 12 4.35 27.09 -8.13
CA ASP A 12 2.97 27.08 -7.68
C ASP A 12 2.00 27.12 -8.88
N ARG A 13 0.70 27.12 -8.57
CA ARG A 13 -0.40 27.16 -9.54
C ARG A 13 -0.38 28.41 -10.42
N GLU A 14 -0.08 29.57 -9.84
CA GLU A 14 -0.09 30.85 -10.55
C GLU A 14 1.09 30.93 -11.51
N GLY A 15 2.29 30.64 -11.03
CA GLY A 15 3.49 30.54 -11.85
C GLY A 15 3.34 29.51 -12.96
N PHE A 16 2.71 28.36 -12.71
CA PHE A 16 2.44 27.36 -13.76
C PHE A 16 1.54 27.93 -14.86
N THR A 17 0.50 28.67 -14.49
CA THR A 17 -0.45 29.29 -15.43
C THR A 17 0.21 30.41 -16.22
N VAL A 18 0.94 31.31 -15.56
CA VAL A 18 1.64 32.45 -16.17
C VAL A 18 2.75 31.97 -17.12
N CYS A 19 3.48 30.92 -16.74
CA CYS A 19 4.59 30.38 -17.53
C CYS A 19 4.14 29.40 -18.63
N ARG A 20 2.85 29.31 -18.97
CA ARG A 20 2.32 28.40 -20.01
C ARG A 20 3.16 28.37 -21.29
N SER A 21 3.48 29.55 -21.84
CA SER A 21 4.20 29.69 -23.12
C SER A 21 5.63 29.13 -23.07
N PHE A 22 6.26 29.13 -21.89
CA PHE A 22 7.55 28.50 -21.64
C PHE A 22 7.38 26.98 -21.46
N LEU A 23 6.42 26.56 -20.65
CA LEU A 23 6.22 25.16 -20.28
C LEU A 23 5.84 24.28 -21.48
N ILE A 24 4.97 24.75 -22.38
CA ILE A 24 4.54 23.98 -23.57
C ILE A 24 5.67 23.70 -24.57
N LYS A 25 6.77 24.48 -24.51
CA LYS A 25 7.96 24.29 -25.36
C LYS A 25 8.85 23.17 -24.85
N HIS A 26 8.69 22.77 -23.59
CA HIS A 26 9.45 21.72 -22.95
C HIS A 26 8.65 20.41 -22.96
N THR A 27 9.36 19.29 -22.88
CA THR A 27 8.75 17.97 -22.73
C THR A 27 9.10 17.44 -21.35
N PHE A 28 8.08 17.08 -20.59
CA PHE A 28 8.25 16.53 -19.25
C PHE A 28 7.96 15.03 -19.28
N SER A 29 8.85 14.23 -18.69
CA SER A 29 8.63 12.79 -18.52
C SER A 29 7.56 12.54 -17.46
N ALA A 30 7.57 13.36 -16.40
CA ALA A 30 6.63 13.29 -15.30
C ALA A 30 6.23 14.68 -14.76
N VAL A 31 4.96 14.82 -14.41
CA VAL A 31 4.40 15.99 -13.74
C VAL A 31 3.72 15.56 -12.45
N LEU A 32 3.97 16.32 -11.38
CA LEU A 32 3.40 16.08 -10.05
C LEU A 32 2.59 17.30 -9.63
N PHE A 33 1.32 17.07 -9.30
CA PHE A 33 0.42 18.02 -8.66
C PHE A 33 0.22 17.60 -7.20
N ALA A 34 0.47 18.49 -6.25
CA ALA A 34 0.32 18.18 -4.83
C ALA A 34 -0.47 19.25 -4.10
N GLY A 35 -1.45 18.82 -3.29
CA GLY A 35 -2.27 19.73 -2.48
C GLY A 35 -3.14 20.67 -3.31
N MET A 36 -3.51 20.26 -4.52
CA MET A 36 -4.36 21.05 -5.40
C MET A 36 -5.83 20.90 -5.00
N THR A 37 -6.62 21.95 -5.22
CA THR A 37 -8.08 21.83 -5.29
C THR A 37 -8.48 21.01 -6.51
N GLU A 38 -9.72 20.54 -6.57
CA GLU A 38 -10.27 19.87 -7.76
C GLU A 38 -9.95 20.64 -9.04
N LEU A 39 -9.36 19.97 -10.03
CA LEU A 39 -8.91 20.62 -11.26
C LEU A 39 -10.08 21.26 -12.01
N ARG A 40 -11.26 20.62 -11.99
CA ARG A 40 -12.49 21.16 -12.60
C ARG A 40 -12.88 22.54 -12.04
N SER A 41 -12.59 22.79 -10.77
CA SER A 41 -12.89 24.08 -10.12
C SER A 41 -11.97 25.22 -10.60
N THR A 42 -10.85 24.89 -11.27
CA THR A 42 -9.82 25.85 -11.69
C THR A 42 -9.62 25.83 -13.20
N LYS A 43 -10.63 26.27 -13.96
CA LYS A 43 -10.66 26.18 -15.44
C LYS A 43 -9.40 26.71 -16.14
N SER A 44 -8.84 27.83 -15.70
CA SER A 44 -7.61 28.39 -16.28
C SER A 44 -6.41 27.45 -16.10
N PHE A 45 -6.23 26.94 -14.89
CA PHE A 45 -5.18 25.98 -14.58
C PHE A 45 -5.35 24.67 -15.34
N LEU A 46 -6.57 24.10 -15.35
CA LEU A 46 -6.85 22.87 -16.10
C LEU A 46 -6.55 23.03 -17.59
N SER A 47 -6.91 24.17 -18.20
CA SER A 47 -6.56 24.43 -19.60
C SER A 47 -5.06 24.39 -19.83
N VAL A 48 -4.27 25.08 -18.99
CA VAL A 48 -2.81 25.10 -19.09
C VAL A 48 -2.23 23.70 -18.87
N ALA A 49 -2.74 22.99 -17.86
CA ALA A 49 -2.31 21.64 -17.54
C ALA A 49 -2.51 20.71 -18.74
N ARG A 50 -3.65 20.79 -19.43
CA ARG A 50 -3.89 19.99 -20.64
C ARG A 50 -2.85 20.26 -21.74
N ASP A 51 -2.49 21.52 -21.96
CA ASP A 51 -1.50 21.86 -22.98
C ASP A 51 -0.09 21.35 -22.62
N VAL A 52 0.32 21.55 -21.37
CA VAL A 52 1.63 21.12 -20.88
C VAL A 52 1.72 19.59 -20.85
N MET A 53 0.62 18.92 -20.48
CA MET A 53 0.54 17.47 -20.35
C MET A 53 0.37 16.73 -21.68
N TYR A 54 0.16 17.44 -22.79
CA TYR A 54 -0.02 16.83 -24.11
C TYR A 54 1.14 15.88 -24.50
N LYS A 55 2.36 16.16 -24.02
CA LYS A 55 3.56 15.35 -24.28
C LYS A 55 4.05 14.58 -23.05
N THR A 56 3.30 14.59 -21.96
CA THR A 56 3.72 13.98 -20.70
C THR A 56 3.15 12.58 -20.56
N GLN A 57 4.01 11.62 -20.23
CA GLN A 57 3.62 10.22 -20.06
C GLN A 57 3.09 9.93 -18.65
N THR A 58 3.68 10.54 -17.63
CA THR A 58 3.35 10.26 -16.23
C THR A 58 2.73 11.47 -15.54
N LEU A 59 1.52 11.29 -15.00
CA LEU A 59 0.86 12.25 -14.12
C LEU A 59 0.78 11.67 -12.70
N ILE A 60 1.33 12.41 -11.74
CA ILE A 60 1.25 12.11 -10.32
C ILE A 60 0.38 13.16 -9.66
N ILE A 61 -0.65 12.75 -8.93
CA ILE A 61 -1.48 13.65 -8.12
C ILE A 61 -1.40 13.16 -6.67
N VAL A 62 -0.96 14.05 -5.77
CA VAL A 62 -0.96 13.83 -4.33
C VAL A 62 -2.13 14.60 -3.73
N HIS A 63 -2.98 13.89 -2.98
CA HIS A 63 -4.25 14.42 -2.47
C HIS A 63 -5.27 14.69 -3.58
N ASN A 64 -5.45 13.72 -4.49
CA ASN A 64 -6.39 13.82 -5.60
C ASN A 64 -7.83 14.01 -5.09
N ARG A 65 -8.57 14.91 -5.74
CA ARG A 65 -10.01 15.15 -5.45
C ARG A 65 -10.89 14.93 -6.68
N ASP A 66 -10.29 14.72 -7.85
CA ASP A 66 -10.99 14.53 -9.11
C ASP A 66 -11.28 13.04 -9.36
N ARG A 67 -12.26 12.75 -10.23
CA ARG A 67 -12.56 11.36 -10.61
C ARG A 67 -11.52 10.82 -11.58
N VAL A 68 -11.18 9.54 -11.48
CA VAL A 68 -10.21 8.90 -12.39
C VAL A 68 -10.66 8.99 -13.84
N ALA A 69 -11.96 8.76 -14.12
CA ALA A 69 -12.50 8.86 -15.47
C ALA A 69 -12.35 10.27 -16.06
N ASP A 70 -12.60 11.30 -15.24
CA ASP A 70 -12.40 12.70 -15.63
C ASP A 70 -10.93 12.98 -15.94
N LEU A 71 -10.00 12.52 -15.09
CA LEU A 71 -8.55 12.67 -15.31
C LEU A 71 -8.10 11.98 -16.60
N ALA A 72 -8.55 10.74 -16.84
CA ALA A 72 -8.24 9.99 -18.05
C ALA A 72 -8.76 10.69 -19.32
N ALA A 73 -9.91 11.35 -19.23
CA ALA A 73 -10.49 12.13 -20.33
C ALA A 73 -9.79 13.48 -20.54
N TRP A 74 -9.38 14.18 -19.47
CA TRP A 74 -8.71 15.47 -19.59
C TRP A 74 -7.27 15.34 -20.10
N PHE A 75 -6.60 14.23 -19.76
CA PHE A 75 -5.21 13.96 -20.10
C PHE A 75 -5.06 12.67 -20.93
N PRO A 76 -5.58 12.63 -22.17
CA PRO A 76 -5.68 11.41 -22.96
C PRO A 76 -4.33 10.80 -23.37
N TYR A 77 -3.24 11.55 -23.31
CA TYR A 77 -1.89 11.09 -23.67
C TYR A 77 -1.08 10.53 -22.49
N VAL A 78 -1.59 10.66 -21.27
CA VAL A 78 -0.95 10.11 -20.08
C VAL A 78 -1.08 8.59 -20.14
N THR A 79 0.06 7.89 -20.03
CA THR A 79 0.12 6.43 -19.99
C THR A 79 0.16 5.90 -18.57
N THR A 80 0.69 6.69 -17.62
CA THR A 80 0.76 6.33 -16.21
C THR A 80 0.11 7.41 -15.34
N LEU A 81 -0.97 7.05 -14.65
CA LEU A 81 -1.64 7.90 -13.66
C LEU A 81 -1.37 7.34 -12.26
N VAL A 82 -0.77 8.17 -11.40
CA VAL A 82 -0.48 7.84 -10.01
C VAL A 82 -1.26 8.78 -9.09
N LEU A 83 -2.24 8.23 -8.37
CA LEU A 83 -3.08 8.95 -7.42
C LEU A 83 -2.61 8.61 -6.01
N PHE A 84 -1.52 9.24 -5.58
CA PHE A 84 -1.09 9.12 -4.20
C PHE A 84 -2.09 9.83 -3.30
N HIS A 85 -2.52 9.14 -2.26
CA HIS A 85 -3.41 9.74 -1.28
C HIS A 85 -4.72 10.23 -1.93
N ASP A 86 -5.38 9.38 -2.70
CA ASP A 86 -6.65 9.71 -3.33
C ASP A 86 -7.66 10.06 -2.23
N LEU A 87 -8.16 11.29 -2.25
CA LEU A 87 -9.18 11.77 -1.32
C LEU A 87 -10.57 11.49 -1.87
N LYS A 88 -10.73 11.08 -3.13
CA LYS A 88 -12.05 10.86 -3.73
C LYS A 88 -12.37 9.37 -3.77
N LEU A 89 -13.53 8.98 -3.23
CA LEU A 89 -14.06 7.65 -3.52
C LEU A 89 -14.55 7.61 -4.97
N GLN A 90 -14.03 6.67 -5.74
CA GLN A 90 -14.21 6.62 -7.19
C GLN A 90 -15.52 5.91 -7.55
N THR A 91 -16.62 6.54 -7.16
CA THR A 91 -18.00 6.13 -7.46
C THR A 91 -18.55 6.97 -8.62
N GLU A 92 -18.98 6.30 -9.68
CA GLU A 92 -19.63 6.93 -10.82
C GLU A 92 -21.14 6.76 -10.78
N ASP A 93 -21.86 7.75 -11.30
CA ASP A 93 -23.28 7.61 -11.63
C ASP A 93 -23.37 6.91 -12.99
N ALA A 94 -24.20 5.87 -13.10
CA ALA A 94 -24.45 5.13 -14.34
C ALA A 94 -24.80 6.05 -15.52
N ALA A 95 -25.42 7.21 -15.26
CA ALA A 95 -25.76 8.19 -16.29
C ALA A 95 -24.54 8.89 -16.94
N ARG A 96 -23.44 9.08 -16.21
CA ARG A 96 -22.23 9.78 -16.70
C ARG A 96 -21.30 8.91 -17.55
N LEU A 97 -21.50 7.59 -17.55
CA LEU A 97 -20.56 6.63 -18.14
C LEU A 97 -20.48 6.64 -19.67
N ARG A 98 -21.44 7.30 -20.34
CA ARG A 98 -21.47 7.42 -21.80
C ARG A 98 -20.69 8.63 -22.33
N GLU A 99 -20.14 9.48 -21.45
CA GLU A 99 -19.54 10.77 -21.83
C GLU A 99 -18.00 10.79 -21.87
N MET A 100 -17.32 9.65 -21.86
CA MET A 100 -15.91 9.63 -22.27
C MET A 100 -15.84 9.69 -23.81
N ALA A 101 -15.86 10.90 -24.35
CA ALA A 101 -15.84 11.13 -25.80
C ALA A 101 -14.48 10.81 -26.46
N GLN A 102 -13.41 10.60 -25.67
CA GLN A 102 -12.05 10.38 -26.16
C GLN A 102 -11.44 9.12 -25.53
N ILE A 103 -10.87 8.27 -26.39
CA ILE A 103 -10.08 7.11 -26.00
C ILE A 103 -8.80 7.60 -25.30
N SER A 104 -8.52 7.05 -24.12
CA SER A 104 -7.32 7.38 -23.33
C SER A 104 -6.18 6.40 -23.63
N HIS A 105 -4.93 6.88 -23.58
CA HIS A 105 -3.72 6.07 -23.71
C HIS A 105 -3.25 5.46 -22.38
N LEU A 106 -4.08 5.55 -21.34
CA LEU A 106 -3.74 5.05 -20.01
C LEU A 106 -3.42 3.54 -20.06
N GLN A 107 -2.24 3.20 -19.54
CA GLN A 107 -1.72 1.83 -19.42
C GLN A 107 -1.61 1.38 -17.97
N LYS A 108 -1.30 2.31 -17.06
CA LYS A 108 -1.08 2.03 -15.65
C LYS A 108 -1.82 3.02 -14.75
N LEU A 109 -2.64 2.49 -13.85
CA LEU A 109 -3.33 3.25 -12.80
C LEU A 109 -2.89 2.74 -11.43
N CYS A 110 -2.20 3.58 -10.66
CA CYS A 110 -1.73 3.23 -9.33
C CYS A 110 -2.12 4.29 -8.32
N GLY A 111 -2.17 3.92 -7.04
CA GLY A 111 -2.50 4.88 -5.99
C GLY A 111 -2.89 4.22 -4.69
N THR A 112 -3.20 5.07 -3.71
CA THR A 112 -3.55 4.67 -2.36
C THR A 112 -4.69 5.54 -1.84
N THR A 113 -5.55 5.00 -0.97
CA THR A 113 -6.63 5.75 -0.31
C THR A 113 -6.42 5.71 1.22
N PRO A 114 -5.37 6.38 1.73
CA PRO A 114 -5.03 6.39 3.16
C PRO A 114 -6.08 7.12 3.99
N GLY A 115 -6.90 7.98 3.37
CA GLY A 115 -8.10 8.55 3.99
C GLY A 115 -9.17 7.52 4.34
N VAL A 116 -9.04 6.25 3.97
CA VAL A 116 -9.82 5.16 4.58
C VAL A 116 -8.92 4.05 5.10
N GLY A 117 -7.61 4.27 5.18
CA GLY A 117 -6.65 3.25 5.57
C GLY A 117 -6.45 2.14 4.55
N ALA A 118 -6.72 2.38 3.26
CA ALA A 118 -6.46 1.43 2.18
C ALA A 118 -5.12 1.71 1.48
N ASP A 119 -4.36 0.65 1.23
CA ASP A 119 -3.07 0.68 0.51
C ASP A 119 -3.24 0.66 -1.03
N GLU A 120 -4.48 0.77 -1.51
CA GLU A 120 -4.86 0.69 -2.91
C GLU A 120 -5.94 1.73 -3.22
N LEU A 121 -6.29 1.88 -4.50
CA LEU A 121 -7.40 2.73 -4.92
C LEU A 121 -8.74 2.06 -4.64
N PHE A 122 -9.66 2.84 -4.07
CA PHE A 122 -11.04 2.42 -3.87
C PHE A 122 -11.88 2.73 -5.12
N LEU A 123 -11.81 1.83 -6.12
CA LEU A 123 -12.56 1.93 -7.37
C LEU A 123 -13.85 1.12 -7.28
N CYS A 124 -14.99 1.74 -7.57
CA CYS A 124 -16.20 0.94 -7.74
C CYS A 124 -16.15 0.15 -9.07
N PRO A 125 -16.85 -0.98 -9.16
CA PRO A 125 -16.84 -1.87 -10.33
C PRO A 125 -17.24 -1.16 -11.62
N LEU A 126 -18.15 -0.21 -11.50
CA LEU A 126 -18.68 0.58 -12.60
C LEU A 126 -17.62 1.54 -13.18
N THR A 127 -16.84 2.19 -12.30
CA THR A 127 -15.70 3.03 -12.69
C THR A 127 -14.66 2.19 -13.42
N LEU A 128 -14.32 1.02 -12.89
CA LEU A 128 -13.33 0.13 -13.47
C LEU A 128 -13.76 -0.41 -14.84
N THR A 129 -15.04 -0.81 -14.98
CA THR A 129 -15.67 -1.18 -16.25
C THR A 129 -15.55 -0.07 -17.28
N THR A 130 -15.78 1.17 -16.87
CA THR A 130 -15.68 2.35 -17.73
C THR A 130 -14.25 2.63 -18.17
N LEU A 131 -13.28 2.47 -17.25
CA LEU A 131 -11.87 2.58 -17.59
C LEU A 131 -11.46 1.50 -18.60
N LEU A 132 -11.89 0.25 -18.41
CA LEU A 132 -11.62 -0.84 -19.34
C LEU A 132 -12.21 -0.60 -20.74
N ALA A 133 -13.40 0.01 -20.81
CA ALA A 133 -14.02 0.35 -22.09
C ALA A 133 -13.31 1.50 -22.83
N ASN A 134 -12.74 2.46 -22.09
CA ASN A 134 -12.17 3.69 -22.67
C ASN A 134 -10.64 3.74 -22.72
N CYS A 135 -9.97 2.79 -22.08
CA CYS A 135 -8.51 2.68 -22.00
C CYS A 135 -8.07 1.31 -22.53
N PRO A 136 -8.05 1.10 -23.86
CA PRO A 136 -7.75 -0.21 -24.44
C PRO A 136 -6.31 -0.70 -24.15
N GLY A 137 -5.40 0.21 -23.79
CA GLY A 137 -4.03 -0.11 -23.38
C GLY A 137 -3.86 -0.43 -21.89
N LEU A 138 -4.92 -0.37 -21.08
CA LEU A 138 -4.83 -0.56 -19.64
C LEU A 138 -4.35 -1.98 -19.32
N SER A 139 -3.20 -2.08 -18.66
CA SER A 139 -2.52 -3.35 -18.36
C SER A 139 -2.17 -3.51 -16.88
N ALA A 140 -2.26 -2.44 -16.08
CA ALA A 140 -2.01 -2.49 -14.65
C ALA A 140 -2.94 -1.55 -13.88
N VAL A 141 -3.61 -2.08 -12.85
CA VAL A 141 -4.48 -1.33 -11.95
C VAL A 141 -4.22 -1.76 -10.51
N GLN A 142 -3.89 -0.82 -9.63
CA GLN A 142 -3.76 -1.05 -8.20
C GLN A 142 -5.11 -0.79 -7.50
N ALA A 143 -6.03 -1.75 -7.62
CA ALA A 143 -7.34 -1.75 -6.98
C ALA A 143 -7.86 -3.20 -6.85
N PRO A 144 -8.86 -3.45 -5.99
CA PRO A 144 -9.56 -4.73 -5.95
C PRO A 144 -10.22 -5.08 -7.31
N MET A 145 -9.96 -6.29 -7.80
CA MET A 145 -10.38 -6.75 -9.14
C MET A 145 -11.40 -7.91 -9.10
N ASP A 146 -11.87 -8.33 -7.93
CA ASP A 146 -12.69 -9.55 -7.77
C ASP A 146 -13.98 -9.56 -8.60
N GLU A 147 -14.67 -8.42 -8.68
CA GLU A 147 -15.85 -8.28 -9.54
C GLU A 147 -15.51 -8.36 -11.03
N ILE A 148 -14.41 -7.73 -11.46
CA ILE A 148 -13.97 -7.76 -12.87
C ILE A 148 -13.53 -9.16 -13.28
N VAL A 149 -12.79 -9.86 -12.43
CA VAL A 149 -12.41 -11.27 -12.67
C VAL A 149 -13.67 -12.14 -12.83
N THR A 150 -14.69 -11.87 -12.02
CA THR A 150 -15.97 -12.59 -12.10
C THR A 150 -16.73 -12.28 -13.40
N LEU A 151 -16.64 -11.05 -13.90
CA LEU A 151 -17.33 -10.58 -15.10
C LEU A 151 -16.51 -10.68 -16.40
N ALA A 152 -15.26 -11.14 -16.35
CA ALA A 152 -14.32 -11.11 -17.48
C ALA A 152 -14.87 -11.76 -18.76
N GLU A 153 -15.61 -12.86 -18.67
CA GLU A 153 -16.21 -13.49 -19.86
C GLU A 153 -17.25 -12.62 -20.54
N GLN A 154 -18.02 -11.84 -19.78
CA GLN A 154 -18.98 -10.90 -20.35
C GLN A 154 -18.24 -9.80 -21.13
N PHE A 155 -17.10 -9.32 -20.62
CA PHE A 155 -16.25 -8.37 -21.33
C PHE A 155 -15.69 -8.94 -22.63
N ARG A 156 -15.23 -10.19 -22.62
CA ARG A 156 -14.72 -10.88 -23.84
C ARG A 156 -15.81 -11.11 -24.88
N GLN A 157 -17.04 -11.38 -24.45
CA GLN A 157 -18.18 -11.52 -25.37
C GLN A 157 -18.57 -10.18 -26.02
N GLN A 158 -18.34 -9.06 -25.32
CA GLN A 158 -18.71 -7.72 -25.79
C GLN A 158 -17.62 -7.04 -26.65
N SER A 159 -16.37 -7.49 -26.58
CA SER A 159 -15.25 -6.89 -27.34
C SER A 159 -14.40 -7.95 -28.04
N PRO A 160 -14.08 -7.77 -29.35
CA PRO A 160 -13.23 -8.70 -30.09
C PRO A 160 -11.76 -8.70 -29.62
N VAL A 161 -11.31 -7.64 -28.93
CA VAL A 161 -10.00 -7.56 -28.29
C VAL A 161 -10.23 -7.13 -26.84
N PRO A 162 -10.14 -8.05 -25.86
CA PRO A 162 -10.27 -7.68 -24.46
C PRO A 162 -9.08 -6.81 -24.03
N PRO A 163 -9.27 -5.90 -23.06
CA PRO A 163 -8.16 -5.11 -22.50
C PRO A 163 -7.02 -6.01 -22.00
N PRO A 164 -5.74 -5.60 -22.15
CA PRO A 164 -4.59 -6.37 -21.66
C PRO A 164 -4.67 -6.74 -20.17
N LEU A 165 -5.35 -5.91 -19.38
CA LEU A 165 -5.64 -6.17 -17.97
C LEU A 165 -6.35 -7.52 -17.76
N LEU A 166 -7.15 -7.99 -18.71
CA LEU A 166 -7.82 -9.29 -18.67
C LEU A 166 -6.93 -10.35 -19.35
N GLY A 167 -6.23 -11.14 -18.55
CA GLY A 167 -5.47 -12.29 -19.05
C GLY A 167 -3.96 -12.13 -19.06
N ASN A 168 -3.45 -10.90 -19.19
CA ASN A 168 -2.01 -10.63 -19.27
C ASN A 168 -1.47 -9.81 -18.09
N CYS A 169 -2.30 -9.57 -17.07
CA CYS A 169 -1.87 -8.85 -15.88
C CYS A 169 -0.98 -9.74 -15.00
N ARG A 170 0.15 -9.19 -14.54
CA ARG A 170 1.10 -9.86 -13.65
C ARG A 170 0.86 -9.58 -12.17
N GLU A 171 0.00 -8.61 -11.87
CA GLU A 171 -0.34 -8.18 -10.52
C GLU A 171 -1.86 -8.22 -10.34
N LEU A 172 -2.34 -8.88 -9.28
CA LEU A 172 -3.77 -9.00 -9.04
C LEU A 172 -4.08 -8.82 -7.56
N THR A 173 -5.01 -7.91 -7.27
CA THR A 173 -5.61 -7.79 -5.95
C THR A 173 -7.03 -8.32 -5.99
N LEU A 174 -7.33 -9.27 -5.11
CA LEU A 174 -8.66 -9.83 -4.90
C LEU A 174 -9.13 -9.51 -3.48
N GLY A 175 -10.29 -8.87 -3.36
CA GLY A 175 -10.81 -8.38 -2.09
C GLY A 175 -10.14 -7.10 -1.61
N CYS A 176 -10.64 -6.55 -0.52
CA CYS A 176 -10.24 -5.24 -0.03
C CYS A 176 -10.28 -5.19 1.49
N ASN A 177 -9.35 -4.46 2.09
CA ASN A 177 -9.35 -4.17 3.52
C ASN A 177 -8.96 -2.71 3.79
N VAL A 178 -9.42 -2.22 4.94
CA VAL A 178 -9.14 -0.88 5.45
C VAL A 178 -8.52 -0.97 6.83
N ARG A 179 -7.44 -0.25 7.06
CA ARG A 179 -6.79 -0.15 8.36
C ARG A 179 -7.51 0.87 9.24
N ARG A 180 -7.95 0.43 10.41
CA ARG A 180 -8.53 1.26 11.47
C ARG A 180 -7.43 1.99 12.24
N ARG A 181 -7.85 2.96 13.06
CA ARG A 181 -6.96 3.72 13.95
C ARG A 181 -6.18 2.83 14.93
N ASN A 182 -6.79 1.77 15.45
CA ASN A 182 -6.16 0.85 16.40
C ASN A 182 -5.22 -0.18 15.72
N GLY A 183 -4.78 0.08 14.48
CA GLY A 183 -3.93 -0.82 13.71
C GLY A 183 -4.65 -2.01 13.08
N ASN A 184 -5.86 -2.37 13.55
CA ASN A 184 -6.60 -3.51 13.00
C ASN A 184 -7.13 -3.23 11.59
N ALA A 185 -7.07 -4.22 10.71
CA ALA A 185 -7.68 -4.17 9.39
C ALA A 185 -9.11 -4.73 9.42
N THR A 186 -10.03 -4.02 8.77
CA THR A 186 -11.40 -4.48 8.50
C THR A 186 -11.51 -4.87 7.05
N MET A 187 -12.05 -6.05 6.80
CA MET A 187 -12.36 -6.48 5.45
C MET A 187 -13.59 -5.75 4.91
N ILE A 188 -13.49 -5.22 3.70
CA ILE A 188 -14.60 -4.65 2.93
C ILE A 188 -14.97 -5.58 1.77
N GLY A 189 -13.98 -6.18 1.11
CA GLY A 189 -14.17 -7.13 0.01
C GLY A 189 -13.69 -8.53 0.40
N ASN A 190 -14.54 -9.54 0.19
CA ASN A 190 -14.26 -10.94 0.55
C ASN A 190 -14.22 -11.83 -0.69
N VAL A 191 -13.04 -12.39 -0.99
CA VAL A 191 -12.87 -13.30 -2.12
C VAL A 191 -13.47 -14.66 -1.80
N ASN A 192 -14.34 -15.15 -2.68
CA ASN A 192 -14.90 -16.50 -2.62
C ASN A 192 -14.16 -17.48 -3.55
N LEU A 193 -14.51 -18.76 -3.47
CA LEU A 193 -13.86 -19.81 -4.26
C LEU A 193 -14.06 -19.64 -5.77
N ALA A 194 -15.25 -19.22 -6.21
CA ALA A 194 -15.56 -19.06 -7.64
C ALA A 194 -14.71 -17.94 -8.28
N CYS A 195 -14.51 -16.83 -7.57
CA CYS A 195 -13.62 -15.76 -8.00
C CYS A 195 -12.17 -16.27 -8.13
N MET A 196 -11.71 -17.07 -7.16
CA MET A 196 -10.36 -17.63 -7.17
C MET A 196 -10.14 -18.63 -8.30
N GLU A 197 -11.13 -19.48 -8.60
CA GLU A 197 -11.06 -20.43 -9.72
C GLU A 197 -11.00 -19.70 -11.07
N LYS A 198 -11.81 -18.65 -11.24
CA LYS A 198 -11.70 -17.76 -12.40
C LYS A 198 -10.35 -17.06 -12.48
N ALA A 199 -9.79 -16.60 -11.37
CA ALA A 199 -8.47 -15.98 -11.37
C ALA A 199 -7.38 -16.95 -11.84
N LEU A 200 -7.42 -18.22 -11.42
CA LEU A 200 -6.48 -19.24 -11.87
C LEU A 200 -6.56 -19.50 -13.37
N GLU A 201 -7.78 -19.57 -13.91
CA GLU A 201 -8.00 -19.78 -15.35
C GLU A 201 -7.53 -18.60 -16.19
N GLN A 202 -7.71 -17.39 -15.67
CA GLN A 202 -7.50 -16.17 -16.43
C GLN A 202 -6.08 -15.62 -16.31
N TYR A 203 -5.37 -15.84 -15.21
CA TYR A 203 -4.06 -15.21 -14.95
C TYR A 203 -2.99 -16.28 -14.70
N PRO A 204 -2.61 -17.08 -15.72
CA PRO A 204 -1.65 -18.17 -15.56
C PRO A 204 -0.24 -17.68 -15.19
N ASP A 205 0.17 -16.51 -15.71
CA ASP A 205 1.51 -15.94 -15.53
C ASP A 205 1.57 -14.90 -14.40
N LEU A 206 0.70 -15.03 -13.39
CA LEU A 206 0.62 -14.08 -12.30
C LEU A 206 1.89 -14.13 -11.41
N GLU A 207 2.53 -12.99 -11.21
CA GLU A 207 3.75 -12.86 -10.41
C GLU A 207 3.47 -12.32 -9.00
N GLN A 208 2.43 -11.50 -8.86
CA GLN A 208 1.99 -10.90 -7.60
C GLN A 208 0.50 -11.12 -7.36
N LEU A 209 0.18 -11.58 -6.16
CA LEU A 209 -1.19 -11.80 -5.73
C LEU A 209 -1.42 -11.24 -4.32
N GLN A 210 -2.46 -10.42 -4.19
CA GLN A 210 -3.02 -10.00 -2.91
C GLN A 210 -4.43 -10.58 -2.74
N VAL A 211 -4.70 -11.22 -1.60
CA VAL A 211 -6.01 -11.84 -1.31
C VAL A 211 -6.49 -11.46 0.07
N THR A 212 -7.72 -10.96 0.14
CA THR A 212 -8.47 -10.83 1.40
C THR A 212 -9.65 -11.82 1.38
N THR A 213 -9.70 -12.75 2.34
CA THR A 213 -10.76 -13.78 2.36
C THR A 213 -11.13 -14.25 3.77
N THR A 214 -12.32 -14.83 3.92
CA THR A 214 -12.70 -15.63 5.10
C THR A 214 -12.74 -17.13 4.82
N PHE A 215 -12.44 -17.55 3.59
CA PHE A 215 -12.62 -18.92 3.14
C PHE A 215 -11.28 -19.66 3.04
N LYS A 216 -11.05 -20.62 3.93
CA LYS A 216 -9.87 -21.50 3.88
C LYS A 216 -9.69 -22.24 2.55
N LYS A 217 -10.79 -22.52 1.84
CA LYS A 217 -10.77 -23.13 0.50
C LYS A 217 -10.10 -22.24 -0.55
N VAL A 218 -10.20 -20.91 -0.42
CA VAL A 218 -9.50 -19.95 -1.29
C VAL A 218 -8.00 -20.05 -1.08
N LEU A 219 -7.56 -20.11 0.19
CA LEU A 219 -6.13 -20.26 0.52
C LEU A 219 -5.53 -21.54 -0.05
N ALA A 220 -6.30 -22.65 -0.05
CA ALA A 220 -5.86 -23.92 -0.62
C ALA A 220 -5.63 -23.90 -2.15
N ARG A 221 -6.10 -22.87 -2.85
CA ARG A 221 -5.90 -22.68 -4.30
C ARG A 221 -4.64 -21.90 -4.64
N ILE A 222 -4.11 -21.08 -3.72
CA ILE A 222 -2.92 -20.25 -3.94
C ILE A 222 -1.71 -21.01 -4.53
N PRO A 223 -1.37 -22.23 -4.07
CA PRO A 223 -0.21 -22.95 -4.62
C PRO A 223 -0.32 -23.29 -6.12
N GLN A 224 -1.48 -23.10 -6.74
CA GLN A 224 -1.72 -23.41 -8.15
C GLN A 224 -1.23 -22.30 -9.10
N PHE A 225 -0.93 -21.09 -8.60
CA PHE A 225 -0.28 -20.06 -9.40
C PHE A 225 1.24 -20.28 -9.43
N SER A 226 1.75 -20.95 -10.45
CA SER A 226 3.15 -21.42 -10.53
C SER A 226 4.20 -20.32 -10.59
N HIS A 227 3.83 -19.11 -10.99
CA HIS A 227 4.76 -17.99 -11.21
C HIS A 227 4.78 -16.96 -10.08
N LEU A 228 4.03 -17.18 -8.99
CA LEU A 228 3.99 -16.22 -7.89
C LEU A 228 5.34 -16.09 -7.18
N THR A 229 5.80 -14.85 -7.10
CA THR A 229 6.99 -14.44 -6.33
C THR A 229 6.63 -13.47 -5.21
N ARG A 230 5.47 -12.79 -5.29
CA ARG A 230 4.99 -11.85 -4.28
C ARG A 230 3.59 -12.23 -3.82
N LEU A 231 3.43 -12.48 -2.53
CA LEU A 231 2.17 -12.95 -1.97
C LEU A 231 1.77 -12.12 -0.75
N SER A 232 0.57 -11.55 -0.77
CA SER A 232 -0.05 -10.89 0.39
C SER A 232 -1.39 -11.52 0.71
N LEU A 233 -1.56 -11.99 1.95
CA LEU A 233 -2.76 -12.67 2.40
C LEU A 233 -3.30 -12.04 3.68
N MET A 234 -4.60 -11.77 3.68
CA MET A 234 -5.35 -11.39 4.86
C MET A 234 -6.51 -12.35 5.08
N TYR A 235 -6.56 -12.97 6.26
CA TYR A 235 -7.69 -13.79 6.66
C TYR A 235 -8.53 -13.08 7.74
N ALA A 236 -9.79 -12.77 7.45
CA ALA A 236 -10.60 -11.91 8.32
C ALA A 236 -11.90 -12.58 8.79
N ALA A 237 -11.81 -13.77 9.39
CA ALA A 237 -12.96 -14.38 10.06
C ALA A 237 -13.19 -13.70 11.42
N GLN A 238 -14.47 -13.49 11.80
CA GLN A 238 -14.84 -12.78 13.03
C GLN A 238 -14.13 -13.36 14.27
N GLY A 239 -13.15 -12.61 14.80
CA GLY A 239 -12.42 -12.95 16.01
C GLY A 239 -11.54 -14.21 15.93
N GLN A 240 -11.29 -14.75 14.73
CA GLN A 240 -10.52 -15.99 14.55
C GLN A 240 -9.36 -15.79 13.59
N LEU A 241 -8.17 -16.13 14.04
CA LEU A 241 -6.99 -16.24 13.19
C LEU A 241 -7.09 -17.48 12.30
N CYS A 242 -6.49 -17.43 11.11
CA CYS A 242 -6.33 -18.63 10.29
C CYS A 242 -5.14 -19.45 10.80
N PRO A 243 -5.29 -20.76 11.05
CA PRO A 243 -4.13 -21.63 11.24
C PRO A 243 -3.17 -21.51 10.05
N PHE A 244 -1.89 -21.31 10.35
CA PHE A 244 -0.83 -21.29 9.35
C PHE A 244 -0.74 -22.64 8.60
N ASP A 245 -0.78 -23.74 9.33
CA ASP A 245 -0.87 -25.10 8.79
C ASP A 245 -2.34 -25.55 8.64
N PRO A 246 -2.71 -26.26 7.55
CA PRO A 246 -1.87 -26.67 6.41
C PRO A 246 -1.86 -25.66 5.26
N HIS A 247 -2.52 -24.51 5.40
CA HIS A 247 -2.88 -23.65 4.26
C HIS A 247 -1.68 -22.87 3.70
N ILE A 248 -0.92 -22.22 4.57
CA ILE A 248 0.22 -21.39 4.16
C ILE A 248 1.45 -22.25 3.91
N SER A 249 1.71 -23.25 4.76
CA SER A 249 2.85 -24.17 4.57
C SER A 249 2.86 -24.85 3.21
N ARG A 250 1.69 -25.24 2.68
CA ARG A 250 1.58 -25.78 1.33
C ARG A 250 1.98 -24.77 0.25
N ALA A 251 1.55 -23.52 0.39
CA ALA A 251 1.91 -22.45 -0.56
C ALA A 251 3.42 -22.20 -0.54
N LEU A 252 4.01 -22.07 0.65
CA LEU A 252 5.46 -21.82 0.80
C LEU A 252 6.31 -22.96 0.22
N ARG A 253 5.90 -24.22 0.35
CA ARG A 253 6.60 -25.37 -0.25
C ARG A 253 6.53 -25.42 -1.78
N THR A 254 5.56 -24.74 -2.38
CA THR A 254 5.30 -24.80 -3.83
C THR A 254 5.84 -23.57 -4.54
N LEU A 255 5.87 -22.42 -3.86
CA LEU A 255 6.18 -21.12 -4.43
C LEU A 255 7.58 -20.64 -4.03
N SER A 256 8.28 -19.98 -4.95
CA SER A 256 9.57 -19.35 -4.70
C SER A 256 9.38 -17.86 -4.41
N LEU A 257 8.94 -17.55 -3.19
CA LEU A 257 8.59 -16.18 -2.82
C LEU A 257 9.83 -15.31 -2.51
N THR A 258 9.81 -14.08 -3.02
CA THR A 258 10.71 -12.98 -2.60
C THR A 258 10.00 -12.03 -1.64
N HIS A 259 8.66 -11.98 -1.68
CA HIS A 259 7.86 -11.15 -0.78
C HIS A 259 6.71 -11.95 -0.19
N LEU A 260 6.59 -11.93 1.14
CA LEU A 260 5.50 -12.57 1.86
C LEU A 260 4.88 -11.59 2.87
N SER A 261 3.59 -11.35 2.76
CA SER A 261 2.80 -10.61 3.74
C SER A 261 1.64 -11.47 4.22
N LEU A 262 1.57 -11.67 5.53
CA LEU A 262 0.51 -12.38 6.21
C LEU A 262 -0.16 -11.44 7.21
N LYS A 263 -1.50 -11.45 7.19
CA LYS A 263 -2.33 -10.75 8.18
C LYS A 263 -3.33 -11.71 8.81
N TYR A 264 -3.39 -11.75 10.14
CA TYR A 264 -4.32 -12.56 10.93
C TYR A 264 -4.16 -14.08 10.78
N PHE A 265 -2.91 -14.54 10.91
CA PHE A 265 -2.57 -15.97 10.95
C PHE A 265 -2.04 -16.38 12.33
N GLU A 266 -2.37 -17.59 12.76
CA GLU A 266 -1.92 -18.19 14.02
C GLU A 266 -0.87 -19.26 13.78
N GLY A 267 0.13 -19.32 14.66
CA GLY A 267 1.17 -20.34 14.63
C GLY A 267 2.10 -20.19 13.43
N VAL A 268 2.45 -18.95 13.08
CA VAL A 268 3.38 -18.68 11.97
C VAL A 268 4.77 -19.19 12.35
N ARG A 269 5.34 -20.06 11.51
CA ARG A 269 6.65 -20.68 11.73
C ARG A 269 7.71 -20.02 10.85
N LEU A 270 8.55 -19.17 11.45
CA LEU A 270 9.70 -18.53 10.82
C LEU A 270 10.69 -19.55 10.23
N SER A 271 10.89 -20.68 10.91
CA SER A 271 11.73 -21.80 10.43
C SER A 271 11.28 -22.31 9.08
N LEU A 272 10.00 -22.64 8.93
CA LEU A 272 9.46 -23.11 7.67
C LEU A 272 9.56 -22.03 6.58
N ILE A 273 9.27 -20.77 6.91
CA ILE A 273 9.36 -19.67 5.94
C ILE A 273 10.78 -19.57 5.37
N THR A 274 11.81 -19.53 6.22
CA THR A 274 13.18 -19.40 5.71
C THR A 274 13.68 -20.66 4.99
N GLU A 275 13.23 -21.85 5.39
CA GLU A 275 13.63 -23.11 4.74
C GLU A 275 13.06 -23.22 3.32
N THR A 276 11.83 -22.77 3.14
CA THR A 276 11.10 -22.89 1.87
C THR A 276 11.25 -21.68 0.96
N CYS A 277 11.52 -20.50 1.52
CA CYS A 277 11.71 -19.25 0.78
C CYS A 277 13.11 -18.65 1.08
N PRO A 278 14.21 -19.29 0.65
CA PRO A 278 15.57 -18.81 0.94
C PRO A 278 15.91 -17.46 0.26
N ASN A 279 15.11 -17.05 -0.73
CA ASN A 279 15.25 -15.80 -1.45
C ASN A 279 14.33 -14.69 -0.93
N LEU A 280 13.74 -14.85 0.26
CA LEU A 280 12.81 -13.86 0.81
C LEU A 280 13.54 -12.55 1.14
N GLU A 281 13.10 -11.47 0.50
CA GLU A 281 13.62 -10.10 0.65
C GLU A 281 12.72 -9.26 1.56
N SER A 282 11.42 -9.55 1.57
CA SER A 282 10.42 -8.87 2.39
C SER A 282 9.51 -9.83 3.14
N LEU A 283 9.34 -9.58 4.43
CA LEU A 283 8.41 -10.29 5.30
C LEU A 283 7.55 -9.31 6.10
N SER A 284 6.24 -9.51 6.08
CA SER A 284 5.28 -8.75 6.88
C SER A 284 4.35 -9.68 7.64
N LEU A 285 4.32 -9.56 8.96
CA LEU A 285 3.53 -10.39 9.87
C LEU A 285 2.66 -9.48 10.76
N SER A 286 1.58 -8.96 10.19
CA SER A 286 0.72 -7.97 10.87
C SER A 286 -0.48 -8.66 11.53
N GLY A 287 -0.62 -8.51 12.85
CA GLY A 287 -1.70 -9.19 13.59
C GLY A 287 -1.61 -10.72 13.52
N CYS A 288 -0.40 -11.26 13.31
CA CYS A 288 -0.13 -12.69 13.28
C CYS A 288 0.45 -13.13 14.62
N ASN A 289 0.03 -14.29 15.12
CA ASN A 289 0.69 -14.97 16.23
C ASN A 289 1.84 -15.84 15.68
N VAL A 290 3.07 -15.51 16.05
CA VAL A 290 4.28 -16.25 15.63
C VAL A 290 4.58 -17.34 16.65
N SER A 291 4.78 -18.57 16.16
CA SER A 291 5.13 -19.71 17.03
C SER A 291 6.44 -19.44 17.78
N GLU A 292 6.46 -19.80 19.06
CA GLU A 292 7.69 -19.80 19.86
C GLU A 292 8.65 -20.87 19.33
N GLU A 293 9.69 -20.42 18.65
CA GLU A 293 10.75 -21.29 18.17
C GLU A 293 12.10 -20.57 18.21
N LYS A 294 13.17 -21.35 18.39
CA LYS A 294 14.52 -20.82 18.35
C LYS A 294 14.93 -20.58 16.90
N VAL A 295 14.98 -19.30 16.51
CA VAL A 295 15.51 -18.89 15.20
C VAL A 295 17.05 -18.92 15.29
N SER A 296 17.70 -19.64 14.39
CA SER A 296 19.15 -19.76 14.31
C SER A 296 19.76 -18.62 13.47
N ALA A 297 21.01 -18.26 13.76
CA ALA A 297 21.76 -17.28 12.97
C ALA A 297 21.85 -17.69 11.50
N GLY A 298 21.73 -16.73 10.58
CA GLY A 298 21.80 -16.96 9.13
C GLY A 298 20.47 -17.38 8.48
N MET A 299 19.39 -17.48 9.27
CA MET A 299 18.04 -17.53 8.72
C MET A 299 17.73 -16.19 8.03
N PHE A 300 17.03 -16.23 6.90
CA PHE A 300 16.70 -15.05 6.07
C PHE A 300 17.90 -14.26 5.51
N PRO A 301 18.79 -14.88 4.71
CA PRO A 301 20.03 -14.25 4.25
C PRO A 301 19.84 -13.04 3.33
N LYS A 302 18.65 -12.88 2.72
CA LYS A 302 18.32 -11.79 1.80
C LYS A 302 17.30 -10.80 2.34
N LEU A 303 16.83 -10.98 3.57
CA LEU A 303 15.76 -10.16 4.11
C LEU A 303 16.26 -8.74 4.41
N THR A 304 15.64 -7.77 3.75
CA THR A 304 15.98 -6.35 3.82
C THR A 304 14.83 -5.49 4.32
N SER A 305 13.59 -6.01 4.27
CA SER A 305 12.38 -5.34 4.73
C SER A 305 11.56 -6.24 5.65
N LEU A 306 11.26 -5.74 6.85
CA LEU A 306 10.53 -6.48 7.87
C LEU A 306 9.41 -5.61 8.46
N CYS A 307 8.22 -6.21 8.59
CA CYS A 307 7.08 -5.63 9.26
C CYS A 307 6.56 -6.59 10.33
N LEU A 308 6.47 -6.14 11.58
CA LEU A 308 6.02 -6.91 12.74
C LEU A 308 4.98 -6.13 13.53
N GLY A 309 4.01 -6.84 14.13
CA GLY A 309 3.09 -6.25 15.10
C GLY A 309 3.17 -6.88 16.49
N ASP A 310 2.31 -6.45 17.41
CA ASP A 310 2.33 -6.80 18.86
C ASP A 310 2.09 -8.27 19.22
N SER A 311 1.87 -9.16 18.25
CA SER A 311 1.51 -10.57 18.50
C SER A 311 2.71 -11.53 18.40
N VAL A 312 3.89 -11.07 18.82
CA VAL A 312 5.14 -11.85 18.87
C VAL A 312 5.62 -11.89 20.32
N SER A 313 6.19 -13.00 20.80
CA SER A 313 6.77 -13.05 22.15
C SER A 313 8.12 -12.31 22.21
N ASP A 314 8.53 -11.83 23.39
CA ASP A 314 9.81 -11.13 23.60
C ASP A 314 10.99 -11.93 23.03
N ASP A 315 11.11 -13.20 23.42
CA ASP A 315 12.20 -14.08 23.00
C ASP A 315 12.23 -14.26 21.48
N THR A 316 11.08 -14.48 20.86
CA THR A 316 10.97 -14.63 19.39
C THR A 316 11.31 -13.34 18.68
N PHE A 317 10.83 -12.20 19.18
CA PHE A 317 11.06 -10.88 18.61
C PHE A 317 12.55 -10.52 18.59
N PHE A 318 13.23 -10.61 19.74
CA PHE A 318 14.65 -10.27 19.81
C PHE A 318 15.51 -11.27 19.04
N THR A 319 15.26 -12.57 19.19
CA THR A 319 15.99 -13.60 18.43
C THR A 319 15.82 -13.38 16.93
N PHE A 320 14.61 -13.06 16.47
CA PHE A 320 14.38 -12.82 15.06
C PHE A 320 15.17 -11.60 14.56
N LEU A 321 15.12 -10.47 15.27
CA LEU A 321 15.90 -9.28 14.91
C LEU A 321 17.42 -9.53 14.91
N GLU A 322 17.94 -10.34 15.83
CA GLU A 322 19.36 -10.72 15.83
C GLU A 322 19.77 -11.52 14.58
N THR A 323 18.85 -12.30 14.01
CA THR A 323 19.13 -13.14 12.84
C THR A 323 19.12 -12.38 11.51
N VAL A 324 18.43 -11.23 11.44
CA VAL A 324 18.23 -10.44 10.20
C VAL A 324 19.19 -9.25 10.09
N ALA A 325 20.50 -9.51 10.15
CA ALA A 325 21.52 -8.47 10.17
C ALA A 325 21.53 -7.53 8.93
N GLY A 326 20.98 -7.98 7.80
CA GLY A 326 20.92 -7.24 6.53
C GLY A 326 19.77 -6.23 6.42
N LEU A 327 19.00 -6.01 7.48
CA LEU A 327 17.78 -5.22 7.40
C LEU A 327 18.05 -3.73 7.11
N THR A 328 17.35 -3.20 6.11
CA THR A 328 17.39 -1.79 5.71
C THR A 328 16.10 -1.05 5.97
N GLU A 329 14.98 -1.78 6.08
CA GLU A 329 13.66 -1.24 6.34
C GLU A 329 12.97 -2.03 7.47
N LEU A 330 12.51 -1.33 8.50
CA LEU A 330 11.76 -1.92 9.60
C LEU A 330 10.48 -1.13 9.85
N TYR A 331 9.38 -1.86 9.96
CA TYR A 331 8.06 -1.34 10.30
C TYR A 331 7.54 -2.08 11.54
N LEU A 332 7.29 -1.34 12.61
CA LEU A 332 6.77 -1.86 13.86
C LEU A 332 5.35 -1.32 14.08
N ASP A 333 4.37 -2.23 14.08
CA ASP A 333 2.94 -1.96 14.23
C ASP A 333 2.43 -2.38 15.61
N GLY A 334 2.59 -1.49 16.58
CA GLY A 334 2.12 -1.77 17.92
C GLY A 334 2.95 -1.11 19.00
N GLU A 335 2.32 -0.96 20.16
CA GLU A 335 2.89 -0.23 21.29
C GLU A 335 4.00 -1.05 21.95
N TRP A 336 3.79 -2.37 22.09
CA TRP A 336 4.77 -3.26 22.69
C TRP A 336 5.99 -3.46 21.79
N VAL A 337 5.83 -3.74 20.49
CA VAL A 337 7.00 -3.91 19.58
C VAL A 337 7.84 -2.64 19.49
N VAL A 338 7.20 -1.46 19.47
CA VAL A 338 7.92 -0.18 19.46
C VAL A 338 8.63 0.03 20.79
N SER A 339 7.96 -0.25 21.92
CA SER A 339 8.55 -0.18 23.26
C SER A 339 9.79 -1.08 23.38
N ALA A 340 9.63 -2.37 23.02
CA ALA A 340 10.67 -3.38 23.08
C ALA A 340 11.88 -3.06 22.18
N TYR A 341 11.64 -2.56 20.96
CA TYR A 341 12.72 -2.21 20.04
C TYR A 341 13.57 -1.02 20.52
N LEU A 342 12.92 0.04 20.98
CA LEU A 342 13.61 1.26 21.39
C LEU A 342 14.24 1.13 22.78
N GLY A 343 13.50 0.59 23.76
CA GLY A 343 14.00 0.35 25.12
C GLY A 343 15.03 -0.77 25.17
N GLY A 344 14.80 -1.82 24.39
CA GLY A 344 15.67 -2.98 24.31
C GLY A 344 15.44 -4.04 25.39
N PRO A 345 16.08 -5.20 25.26
CA PRO A 345 15.98 -6.26 26.24
C PRO A 345 16.77 -5.90 27.51
N VAL A 346 16.26 -6.31 28.68
CA VAL A 346 16.85 -5.98 29.98
C VAL A 346 18.26 -6.57 30.17
N ARG A 347 18.60 -7.66 29.45
CA ARG A 347 19.80 -8.48 29.71
C ARG A 347 20.67 -8.78 28.48
N SER A 348 20.35 -8.22 27.32
CA SER A 348 21.11 -8.45 26.08
C SER A 348 21.34 -7.14 25.32
N PRO A 349 22.32 -7.08 24.41
CA PRO A 349 22.46 -5.93 23.52
C PRO A 349 21.21 -5.76 22.65
N ARG A 350 20.82 -4.51 22.37
CA ARG A 350 19.73 -4.23 21.43
C ARG A 350 20.09 -4.72 20.03
N PRO A 351 19.23 -5.47 19.33
CA PRO A 351 19.46 -5.89 17.96
C PRO A 351 19.19 -4.72 16.99
N LEU A 352 20.10 -3.73 17.00
CA LEU A 352 20.04 -2.57 16.14
C LEU A 352 20.83 -2.83 14.85
N HIS A 353 20.30 -2.36 13.73
CA HIS A 353 20.83 -2.70 12.42
C HIS A 353 21.50 -1.48 11.81
N ARG A 354 22.83 -1.56 11.65
CA ARG A 354 23.63 -0.41 11.18
C ARG A 354 23.26 0.04 9.76
N ALA A 355 22.80 -0.89 8.92
CA ALA A 355 22.38 -0.63 7.55
C ALA A 355 20.94 -0.09 7.45
N MET A 356 20.25 0.14 8.58
CA MET A 356 18.89 0.65 8.60
C MET A 356 18.80 2.00 7.88
N GLN A 357 17.94 2.09 6.87
CA GLN A 357 17.69 3.31 6.10
C GLN A 357 16.31 3.89 6.37
N ARG A 358 15.32 3.04 6.67
CA ARG A 358 13.94 3.44 6.93
C ARG A 358 13.39 2.73 8.16
N LEU A 359 13.03 3.52 9.16
CA LEU A 359 12.38 3.04 10.37
C LEU A 359 10.97 3.61 10.45
N THR A 360 9.99 2.75 10.66
CA THR A 360 8.61 3.16 10.93
C THR A 360 8.17 2.61 12.27
N LEU A 361 7.77 3.52 13.17
CA LEU A 361 7.27 3.24 14.50
C LEU A 361 5.82 3.69 14.55
N ALA A 362 4.90 2.79 14.21
CA ALA A 362 3.47 3.07 14.12
C ALA A 362 2.85 3.09 15.52
N THR A 363 3.10 4.20 16.23
CA THR A 363 2.51 4.51 17.52
C THR A 363 2.25 6.01 17.61
N GLU A 364 1.15 6.38 18.27
CA GLU A 364 0.84 7.76 18.66
C GLU A 364 1.21 8.05 20.13
N LEU A 365 1.68 7.04 20.86
CA LEU A 365 1.92 7.16 22.29
C LEU A 365 3.15 8.03 22.61
N PRO A 366 3.08 8.87 23.66
CA PRO A 366 4.25 9.54 24.22
C PRO A 366 5.22 8.54 24.86
N LEU A 367 6.49 8.93 25.03
CA LEU A 367 7.55 8.04 25.53
C LEU A 367 7.24 7.45 26.90
N GLN A 368 6.64 8.26 27.78
CA GLN A 368 6.25 7.82 29.13
C GLN A 368 5.24 6.65 29.09
N LYS A 369 4.30 6.64 28.14
CA LYS A 369 3.32 5.55 28.00
C LYS A 369 3.92 4.30 27.34
N LEU A 370 5.00 4.47 26.59
CA LEU A 370 5.79 3.37 26.06
C LEU A 370 6.84 2.85 27.06
N TYR A 371 6.90 3.42 28.26
CA TYR A 371 7.91 3.12 29.28
C TYR A 371 9.36 3.29 28.79
N ILE A 372 9.58 4.26 27.89
CA ILE A 372 10.89 4.60 27.32
C ILE A 372 11.35 5.97 27.82
N VAL A 373 12.66 6.15 28.00
CA VAL A 373 13.28 7.46 28.24
C VAL A 373 13.92 8.05 26.97
N PRO A 374 14.04 9.38 26.84
CA PRO A 374 14.62 10.01 25.64
C PRO A 374 16.02 9.50 25.25
N GLU A 375 16.85 9.17 26.24
CA GLU A 375 18.20 8.64 26.04
C GLU A 375 18.20 7.29 25.30
N GLU A 376 17.20 6.44 25.52
CA GLU A 376 17.08 5.14 24.85
C GLU A 376 16.78 5.32 23.36
N VAL A 377 15.85 6.22 23.03
CA VAL A 377 15.54 6.61 21.64
C VAL A 377 16.76 7.18 20.96
N ARG A 378 17.46 8.11 21.63
CA ARG A 378 18.68 8.73 21.10
C ARG A 378 19.76 7.67 20.85
N SER A 379 19.96 6.77 21.80
CA SER A 379 20.93 5.68 21.68
C SER A 379 20.57 4.73 20.54
N ALA A 380 19.28 4.41 20.36
CA ALA A 380 18.81 3.55 19.27
C ALA A 380 19.11 4.19 17.90
N ILE A 381 18.68 5.44 17.70
CA ILE A 381 18.88 6.15 16.43
C ILE A 381 20.36 6.37 16.14
N ALA A 382 21.17 6.70 17.15
CA ALA A 382 22.63 6.86 16.98
C ALA A 382 23.33 5.58 16.51
N ALA A 383 22.77 4.41 16.79
CA ALA A 383 23.32 3.12 16.32
C ALA A 383 22.98 2.82 14.84
N MET A 384 22.14 3.64 14.20
CA MET A 384 21.68 3.52 12.82
C MET A 384 22.20 4.69 11.97
N PRO A 385 23.52 4.75 11.68
CA PRO A 385 24.12 5.89 10.98
C PRO A 385 23.60 6.09 9.54
N GLU A 386 23.07 5.03 8.92
CA GLU A 386 22.50 5.08 7.56
C GLU A 386 21.01 5.49 7.53
N LEU A 387 20.42 5.81 8.70
CA LEU A 387 19.00 6.13 8.80
C LEU A 387 18.70 7.42 8.05
N LYS A 388 17.92 7.31 6.97
CA LYS A 388 17.51 8.44 6.14
C LYS A 388 16.10 8.90 6.47
N ARG A 389 15.23 7.99 6.93
CA ARG A 389 13.83 8.28 7.18
C ARG A 389 13.32 7.62 8.46
N LEU A 390 12.65 8.40 9.29
CA LEU A 390 11.91 7.94 10.46
C LEU A 390 10.44 8.37 10.32
N SER A 391 9.53 7.40 10.36
CA SER A 391 8.08 7.66 10.34
C SER A 391 7.47 7.29 11.69
N THR A 392 6.74 8.22 12.32
CA THR A 392 6.01 7.96 13.57
C THR A 392 4.94 9.01 13.80
N ASP A 393 3.85 8.62 14.47
CA ASP A 393 2.80 9.55 14.92
C ASP A 393 3.04 10.01 16.39
N SER A 394 4.09 9.50 17.05
CA SER A 394 4.50 9.92 18.40
C SER A 394 5.28 11.23 18.35
N TYR A 395 4.70 12.26 18.97
CA TYR A 395 5.32 13.59 19.03
C TYR A 395 6.68 13.58 19.73
N ASP A 396 6.81 12.83 20.83
CA ASP A 396 8.03 12.79 21.63
C ASP A 396 9.21 12.13 20.90
N ILE A 397 8.96 10.99 20.23
CA ILE A 397 9.95 10.31 19.40
C ILE A 397 10.41 11.25 18.28
N ARG A 398 9.45 11.91 17.62
CA ARG A 398 9.72 12.86 16.54
C ARG A 398 10.55 14.05 17.02
N LEU A 399 10.21 14.64 18.17
CA LEU A 399 10.93 15.76 18.76
C LEU A 399 12.37 15.36 19.13
N CYS A 400 12.56 14.16 19.69
CA CYS A 400 13.89 13.61 19.95
C CYS A 400 14.71 13.51 18.65
N ALA A 401 14.14 12.89 17.61
CA ALA A 401 14.82 12.72 16.33
C ALA A 401 15.16 14.07 15.66
N GLN A 402 14.22 15.03 15.70
CA GLN A 402 14.40 16.36 15.12
C GLN A 402 15.56 17.14 15.77
N ASN A 403 15.69 17.03 17.10
CA ASN A 403 16.71 17.78 17.85
C ASN A 403 18.11 17.18 17.73
N TYR A 404 18.22 15.84 17.66
CA TYR A 404 19.52 15.15 17.72
C TYR A 404 20.01 14.62 16.37
N PHE A 405 19.13 14.41 15.39
CA PHE A 405 19.45 13.75 14.12
C PHE A 405 18.88 14.52 12.91
N PRO A 406 19.38 15.74 12.63
CA PRO A 406 18.83 16.61 11.57
C PRO A 406 18.99 16.05 10.14
N HIS A 407 19.81 15.03 9.95
CA HIS A 407 19.95 14.32 8.68
C HIS A 407 18.80 13.33 8.41
N VAL A 408 18.03 12.96 9.44
CA VAL A 408 16.91 12.02 9.32
C VAL A 408 15.66 12.78 8.88
N THR A 409 15.08 12.37 7.75
CA THR A 409 13.81 12.93 7.28
C THR A 409 12.65 12.36 8.10
N LEU A 410 11.88 13.24 8.73
CA LEU A 410 10.76 12.86 9.60
C LEU A 410 9.42 12.86 8.86
N ALA A 411 8.71 11.75 8.90
CA ALA A 411 7.37 11.59 8.34
C ALA A 411 6.34 11.18 9.41
N TRP A 412 5.07 11.47 9.16
CA TRP A 412 3.97 10.87 9.89
C TRP A 412 3.69 9.48 9.31
N THR A 413 3.24 8.52 10.13
CA THR A 413 2.79 7.22 9.63
C THR A 413 1.44 7.33 8.93
N SER A 414 0.59 8.22 9.41
CA SER A 414 -0.68 8.57 8.78
C SER A 414 -0.59 9.90 8.04
N CYS A 415 -1.28 10.02 6.90
CA CYS A 415 -1.34 11.31 6.20
C CYS A 415 -2.34 12.24 6.88
N THR A 416 -1.83 13.28 7.55
CA THR A 416 -2.65 14.28 8.25
C THR A 416 -3.62 15.02 7.33
N THR A 417 -3.20 15.33 6.09
CA THR A 417 -4.09 15.94 5.09
C THR A 417 -5.24 15.00 4.73
N CYS A 418 -4.98 13.70 4.57
CA CYS A 418 -6.05 12.75 4.29
C CYS A 418 -7.02 12.63 5.44
N ALA A 419 -6.51 12.49 6.67
CA ALA A 419 -7.35 12.43 7.85
C ALA A 419 -8.23 13.67 8.02
N ALA A 420 -7.71 14.85 7.69
CA ALA A 420 -8.44 16.11 7.82
C ALA A 420 -9.42 16.38 6.67
N GLU A 421 -9.07 16.00 5.44
CA GLU A 421 -9.79 16.43 4.23
C GLU A 421 -10.71 15.35 3.65
N PHE A 422 -10.40 14.06 3.86
CA PHE A 422 -11.24 12.97 3.37
C PHE A 422 -12.71 13.06 3.81
N PRO A 423 -13.05 13.26 5.11
CA PRO A 423 -14.45 13.37 5.53
C PRO A 423 -15.14 14.65 5.04
N LYS A 424 -14.40 15.64 4.51
CA LYS A 424 -14.97 16.91 4.03
C LYS A 424 -15.37 16.87 2.55
N VAL A 425 -15.05 15.78 1.84
CA VAL A 425 -15.30 15.70 0.39
C VAL A 425 -16.80 15.58 0.10
N ASP A 426 -17.49 14.66 0.77
CA ASP A 426 -18.96 14.51 0.70
C ASP A 426 -19.50 13.71 1.91
N ALA A 427 -20.83 13.65 2.04
CA ALA A 427 -21.51 13.02 3.18
C ALA A 427 -21.24 11.51 3.28
N THR A 428 -21.08 10.81 2.14
CA THR A 428 -20.77 9.38 2.13
C THR A 428 -19.37 9.13 2.67
N GLN A 429 -18.40 9.96 2.30
CA GLN A 429 -17.04 9.87 2.83
C GLN A 429 -16.97 10.20 4.32
N ASP A 430 -17.74 11.17 4.80
CA ASP A 430 -17.89 11.47 6.23
C ASP A 430 -18.44 10.26 7.02
N GLU A 431 -19.47 9.60 6.50
CA GLU A 431 -20.04 8.39 7.10
C GLU A 431 -19.03 7.25 7.17
N ILE A 432 -18.34 6.95 6.05
CA ILE A 432 -17.30 5.92 6.00
C ILE A 432 -16.17 6.26 6.97
N TRP A 433 -15.73 7.51 7.02
CA TRP A 433 -14.70 7.95 7.95
C TRP A 433 -15.13 7.72 9.41
N ARG A 434 -16.38 8.00 9.77
CA ARG A 434 -16.92 7.70 11.11
C ARG A 434 -17.00 6.20 11.39
N ILE A 435 -17.28 5.36 10.40
CA ILE A 435 -17.29 3.90 10.61
C ILE A 435 -15.87 3.36 10.84
N VAL A 436 -14.89 3.87 10.09
CA VAL A 436 -13.51 3.38 10.14
C VAL A 436 -12.73 3.96 11.33
N TYR A 437 -12.94 5.24 11.64
CA TYR A 437 -12.15 6.00 12.63
C TYR A 437 -12.97 6.58 13.77
N GLY A 438 -14.30 6.65 13.63
CA GLY A 438 -15.15 7.00 14.76
C GLY A 438 -15.01 5.92 15.81
N SER A 439 -14.65 6.35 17.02
CA SER A 439 -14.90 5.57 18.22
C SER A 439 -16.33 5.10 18.13
N GLY A 440 -16.55 3.78 18.07
CA GLY A 440 -17.81 3.24 18.56
C GLY A 440 -18.03 3.97 19.87
N LYS A 441 -19.13 4.71 19.98
CA LYS A 441 -19.65 5.02 21.30
C LYS A 441 -19.80 3.64 21.91
N GLU A 442 -18.88 3.27 22.79
CA GLU A 442 -19.16 2.25 23.77
C GLU A 442 -20.48 2.71 24.40
N GLU A 443 -21.56 2.02 24.04
CA GLU A 443 -22.80 2.09 24.78
C GLU A 443 -22.44 1.62 26.19
N SER A 444 -22.12 2.61 27.03
CA SER A 444 -21.94 2.50 28.46
C SER A 444 -23.23 2.06 29.14
#